data_AF-A0A1J5KXA8-F1
#
_entry.id   AF-A0A1J5KXA8-F1
#
_cell.length_a   1.000
_cell.length_b   1.000
_cell.length_c   1.000
_cell.angle_alpha   90.00
_cell.angle_beta   90.00
_cell.angle_gamma   90.00
#
_symmetry.space_group_name_H-M   'P 1'
#
loop_
_entity.id
_entity.type
_entity.pdbx_description
1 polymer ?
#
loop_
_entity_poly.entity_id
_entity_poly.type
_entity_poly.pdbx_seq_one_letter_code
_entity_poly.pdbx_strand_id
1 'polypeptide(L)'
;MNAKNLLLLGVGISVFIGINSKSLANEVDKEKVLFNLSEEATCLVAANYLDHDRYAVHVNNFKRITIEYSVPTDMSELITARAEAEYGHFIERANKRYEKEVLPTMLLSAYTHRCLFMNGYEAGRQFNSEPPTI
;
A
#
# COMPACT_ATOMS: atom_id res chain seq x y z
N MET A 1 76.33 24.97 -16.64
CA MET A 1 75.20 25.84 -16.29
C MET A 1 74.58 26.37 -17.57
N ASN A 2 73.33 26.00 -17.86
CA ASN A 2 72.41 26.80 -18.69
C ASN A 2 71.00 26.26 -18.48
N ALA A 3 70.21 27.04 -17.76
CA ALA A 3 68.80 26.82 -17.53
C ALA A 3 68.01 27.23 -18.77
N LYS A 4 67.15 26.34 -19.26
CA LYS A 4 65.98 26.72 -20.07
C LYS A 4 64.79 25.89 -19.59
N ASN A 5 63.98 26.56 -18.77
CA ASN A 5 62.60 26.18 -18.46
C ASN A 5 61.81 26.04 -19.77
N LEU A 6 61.08 24.94 -19.92
CA LEU A 6 59.78 25.00 -20.57
C LEU A 6 58.86 23.95 -19.95
N LEU A 7 57.98 24.46 -19.09
CA LEU A 7 56.88 23.75 -18.47
C LEU A 7 55.80 23.53 -19.55
N LEU A 8 55.63 22.31 -20.04
CA LEU A 8 54.48 21.95 -20.86
C LEU A 8 53.40 21.39 -19.92
N LEU A 9 52.54 22.30 -19.46
CA LEU A 9 51.24 21.97 -18.88
C LEU A 9 50.39 21.31 -19.97
N GLY A 10 50.41 19.98 -20.00
CA GLY A 10 49.42 19.20 -20.72
C GLY A 10 48.06 19.41 -20.06
N VAL A 11 47.25 20.28 -20.63
CA VAL A 11 45.84 20.40 -20.26
C VAL A 11 45.15 19.11 -20.71
N GLY A 12 44.92 18.21 -19.77
CA GLY A 12 44.12 17.02 -19.97
C GLY A 12 42.69 17.41 -20.33
N ILE A 13 42.34 17.28 -21.60
CA ILE A 13 40.95 17.34 -22.04
C ILE A 13 40.34 15.97 -21.72
N SER A 14 39.91 15.79 -20.48
CA SER A 14 38.98 14.71 -20.14
C SER A 14 37.64 15.06 -20.78
N VAL A 15 37.37 14.47 -21.94
CA VAL A 15 36.03 14.49 -22.55
C VAL A 15 35.11 13.71 -21.60
N PHE A 16 34.38 14.45 -20.77
CA PHE A 16 33.23 13.90 -20.07
C PHE A 16 32.18 13.59 -21.13
N ILE A 17 32.15 12.34 -21.58
CA ILE A 17 30.99 11.78 -22.26
C ILE A 17 29.89 11.78 -21.19
N GLY A 18 29.12 12.87 -21.16
CA GLY A 18 27.85 12.91 -20.45
C GLY A 18 26.96 11.86 -21.08
N ILE A 19 27.01 10.64 -20.55
CA ILE A 19 25.96 9.66 -20.79
C ILE A 19 24.73 10.32 -20.20
N ASN A 20 23.91 10.89 -21.07
CA ASN A 20 22.56 11.32 -20.76
C ASN A 20 21.77 10.03 -20.54
N SER A 21 22.04 9.35 -19.41
CA SER A 21 21.13 8.41 -18.83
C SER A 21 19.94 9.24 -18.37
N LYS A 22 19.08 9.60 -19.33
CA LYS A 22 17.65 9.62 -19.07
C LYS A 22 17.33 8.20 -18.65
N SER A 23 17.55 7.97 -17.36
CA SER A 23 16.94 6.89 -16.63
C SER A 23 15.50 6.92 -17.11
N LEU A 24 15.08 5.85 -17.78
CA LEU A 24 13.68 5.49 -17.85
C LEU A 24 13.28 5.12 -16.42
N ALA A 25 13.30 6.12 -15.53
CA ALA A 25 12.69 6.00 -14.23
C ALA A 25 11.22 5.83 -14.57
N ASN A 26 10.72 4.60 -14.45
CA ASN A 26 9.31 4.32 -14.39
C ASN A 26 8.72 5.39 -13.46
N GLU A 27 7.95 6.31 -14.02
CA GLU A 27 7.20 7.27 -13.23
C GLU A 27 6.28 6.41 -12.35
N VAL A 28 6.61 6.37 -11.05
CA VAL A 28 5.85 5.56 -10.09
C VAL A 28 4.44 6.13 -10.08
N ASP A 29 3.48 5.34 -10.57
CA ASP A 29 2.06 5.66 -10.47
C ASP A 29 1.66 5.65 -8.99
N LYS A 30 1.75 6.82 -8.37
CA LYS A 30 1.49 7.00 -6.94
C LYS A 30 0.08 6.56 -6.56
N GLU A 31 -0.89 6.73 -7.46
CA GLU A 31 -2.27 6.32 -7.22
C GLU A 31 -2.37 4.80 -7.13
N LYS A 32 -1.72 4.09 -8.06
CA LYS A 32 -1.64 2.63 -8.03
C LYS A 32 -0.92 2.09 -6.79
N VAL A 33 0.15 2.75 -6.36
CA VAL A 33 0.87 2.36 -5.13
C VAL A 33 -0.01 2.53 -3.91
N LEU A 34 -0.65 3.69 -3.76
CA LEU A 34 -1.56 3.97 -2.64
C LEU A 34 -2.76 3.02 -2.63
N PHE A 35 -3.30 2.71 -3.81
CA PHE A 35 -4.38 1.74 -3.98
C PHE A 35 -3.96 0.35 -3.49
N ASN A 36 -2.85 -0.19 -4.00
CA ASN A 36 -2.36 -1.52 -3.62
C ASN A 36 -2.03 -1.60 -2.12
N LEU A 37 -1.42 -0.55 -1.58
CA LEU A 37 -1.07 -0.49 -0.17
C LEU A 37 -2.32 -0.45 0.73
N SER A 38 -3.34 0.30 0.31
CA SER A 38 -4.62 0.35 1.03
C SER A 38 -5.39 -0.98 0.93
N GLU A 39 -5.38 -1.64 -0.23
CA GLU A 39 -6.01 -2.96 -0.40
C GLU A 39 -5.35 -4.01 0.51
N GLU A 40 -4.01 -4.04 0.55
CA GLU A 40 -3.28 -4.96 1.43
C GLU A 40 -3.45 -4.65 2.91
N ALA A 41 -3.52 -3.37 3.31
CA ALA A 41 -3.82 -2.99 4.70
C ALA A 41 -5.18 -3.53 5.14
N THR A 42 -6.23 -3.36 4.33
CA THR A 42 -7.56 -3.87 4.64
C THR A 42 -7.57 -5.39 4.74
N CYS A 43 -6.85 -6.08 3.84
CA CYS A 43 -6.72 -7.52 3.92
C CYS A 43 -5.97 -8.00 5.16
N LEU A 44 -4.92 -7.30 5.56
CA LEU A 44 -4.15 -7.59 6.76
C LEU A 44 -5.04 -7.48 8.00
N VAL A 45 -5.80 -6.39 8.13
CA VAL A 45 -6.72 -6.16 9.25
C VAL A 45 -7.81 -7.23 9.30
N ALA A 46 -8.42 -7.54 8.15
CA ALA A 46 -9.47 -8.55 8.07
C ALA A 46 -8.96 -9.96 8.39
N ALA A 47 -7.81 -10.35 7.84
CA ALA A 47 -7.20 -11.64 8.10
C ALA A 47 -6.80 -11.78 9.58
N ASN A 48 -6.33 -10.70 10.21
CA ASN A 48 -6.03 -10.69 11.64
C ASN A 48 -7.28 -10.88 12.49
N TYR A 49 -8.38 -10.17 12.18
CA TYR A 49 -9.63 -10.30 12.90
C TYR A 49 -10.24 -11.70 12.80
N LEU A 50 -10.10 -12.34 11.63
CA LEU A 50 -10.66 -13.66 11.34
C LEU A 50 -9.75 -14.82 11.76
N ASP A 51 -8.56 -14.55 12.31
CA ASP A 51 -7.51 -15.55 12.56
C ASP A 51 -7.23 -16.42 11.31
N HIS A 52 -7.08 -15.75 10.16
CA HIS A 52 -6.91 -16.40 8.87
C HIS A 52 -5.43 -16.66 8.55
N ASP A 53 -5.11 -17.85 8.04
CA ASP A 53 -3.75 -18.30 7.69
C ASP A 53 -2.98 -17.34 6.73
N ARG A 54 -3.70 -16.58 5.91
CA ARG A 54 -3.16 -15.61 4.96
C ARG A 54 -2.72 -14.29 5.59
N TYR A 55 -2.91 -14.09 6.90
CA TYR A 55 -2.40 -12.92 7.60
C TYR A 55 -0.91 -12.67 7.30
N ALA A 56 -0.08 -13.72 7.38
CA ALA A 56 1.36 -13.62 7.09
C ALA A 56 1.66 -13.23 5.63
N VAL A 57 0.80 -13.64 4.69
CA VAL A 57 0.94 -13.26 3.27
C VAL A 57 0.69 -11.76 3.10
N HIS A 58 -0.35 -11.22 3.72
CA HIS A 58 -0.66 -9.79 3.66
C HIS A 58 0.41 -8.93 4.35
N VAL A 59 0.97 -9.38 5.48
CA VAL A 59 2.12 -8.73 6.12
C VAL A 59 3.31 -8.65 5.16
N ASN A 60 3.65 -9.75 4.50
CA ASN A 60 4.76 -9.80 3.56
C ASN A 60 4.51 -8.91 2.32
N ASN A 61 3.29 -8.90 1.79
CA ASN A 61 2.93 -8.05 0.65
C ASN A 61 2.96 -6.57 1.00
N PHE A 62 2.37 -6.20 2.14
CA PHE A 62 2.38 -4.82 2.62
C PHE A 62 3.82 -4.32 2.81
N LYS A 63 4.68 -5.12 3.46
CA LYS A 63 6.10 -4.80 3.62
C LYS A 63 6.86 -4.73 2.29
N ARG A 64 6.55 -5.60 1.35
CA ARG A 64 7.17 -5.58 0.01
C ARG A 64 6.84 -4.27 -0.70
N ILE A 65 5.57 -3.84 -0.69
CA ILE A 65 5.12 -2.61 -1.35
C ILE A 65 5.77 -1.38 -0.70
N THR A 66 5.82 -1.32 0.64
CA THR A 66 6.44 -0.18 1.33
C THR A 66 7.93 -0.04 0.99
N ILE A 67 8.66 -1.16 0.89
CA ILE A 67 10.08 -1.17 0.48
C ILE A 67 10.22 -0.80 -1.01
N GLU A 68 9.47 -1.47 -1.89
CA GLU A 68 9.56 -1.30 -3.35
C GLU A 68 9.34 0.15 -3.78
N TYR A 69 8.42 0.85 -3.13
CA TYR A 69 8.07 2.23 -3.46
C TYR A 69 8.62 3.25 -2.45
N SER A 70 9.48 2.84 -1.52
CA SER A 70 10.06 3.72 -0.50
C SER A 70 8.99 4.55 0.24
N VAL A 71 7.89 3.89 0.59
CA VAL A 71 6.76 4.52 1.27
C VAL A 71 7.21 4.98 2.66
N PRO A 72 7.01 6.26 3.01
CA PRO A 72 7.31 6.75 4.35
C PRO A 72 6.58 5.96 5.45
N THR A 73 7.27 5.71 6.57
CA THR A 73 6.71 4.92 7.68
C THR A 73 5.41 5.51 8.21
N ASP A 74 5.36 6.83 8.41
CA ASP A 74 4.18 7.57 8.84
C ASP A 74 2.98 7.39 7.90
N MET A 75 3.23 7.35 6.58
CA MET A 75 2.19 7.07 5.59
C MET A 75 1.66 5.63 5.70
N SER A 76 2.54 4.65 5.88
CA SER A 76 2.14 3.25 6.05
C SER A 76 1.35 3.01 7.34
N GLU A 77 1.73 3.68 8.43
CA GLU A 77 1.02 3.67 9.71
C GLU A 77 -0.36 4.31 9.58
N LEU A 78 -0.47 5.46 8.91
CA LEU A 78 -1.73 6.14 8.67
C LEU A 78 -2.71 5.30 7.84
N ILE A 79 -2.21 4.63 6.80
CA ILE A 79 -3.03 3.73 5.96
C ILE A 79 -3.53 2.54 6.79
N THR A 80 -2.67 1.95 7.63
CA THR A 80 -3.06 0.84 8.51
C THR A 80 -4.13 1.28 9.51
N ALA A 81 -3.92 2.40 10.21
CA ALA A 81 -4.87 2.95 11.17
C ALA A 81 -6.23 3.28 10.52
N ARG A 82 -6.21 3.78 9.28
CA ARG A 82 -7.44 4.01 8.52
C ARG A 82 -8.17 2.70 8.21
N ALA A 83 -7.45 1.68 7.73
CA ALA A 83 -8.02 0.38 7.43
C ALA A 83 -8.62 -0.30 8.69
N GLU A 84 -7.97 -0.15 9.85
CA GLU A 84 -8.50 -0.63 11.13
C GLU A 84 -9.83 0.05 11.50
N ALA A 85 -9.91 1.37 11.37
CA ALA A 85 -11.14 2.12 11.63
C ALA A 85 -12.26 1.73 10.67
N GLU A 86 -11.96 1.66 9.37
CA GLU A 86 -12.90 1.27 8.31
C GLU A 86 -13.43 -0.15 8.51
N TYR A 87 -12.55 -1.10 8.82
CA TYR A 87 -12.94 -2.47 9.13
C TYR A 87 -13.74 -2.57 10.44
N GLY A 88 -13.39 -1.79 11.46
CA GLY A 88 -14.16 -1.70 12.70
C GLY A 88 -15.61 -1.29 12.46
N HIS A 89 -15.85 -0.30 11.58
CA HIS A 89 -17.21 0.09 11.18
C HIS A 89 -17.94 -1.01 10.40
N PHE A 90 -17.23 -1.73 9.52
CA PHE A 90 -17.79 -2.88 8.82
C PHE A 90 -18.25 -3.97 9.79
N ILE A 91 -17.41 -4.34 10.77
CA ILE A 91 -17.75 -5.31 11.82
C ILE A 91 -18.95 -4.85 12.64
N GLU A 92 -19.00 -3.57 13.04
CA GLU A 92 -20.13 -3.04 13.80
C GLU A 92 -21.46 -3.21 13.04
N ARG A 93 -21.49 -2.90 11.74
CA ARG A 93 -22.70 -3.07 10.92
C ARG A 93 -23.03 -4.53 10.67
N ALA A 94 -22.03 -5.36 10.39
CA ALA A 94 -22.21 -6.79 10.22
C ALA A 94 -22.89 -7.43 11.44
N ASN A 95 -22.44 -7.09 12.64
CA ASN A 95 -23.02 -7.58 13.89
C ASN A 95 -24.48 -7.13 14.11
N LYS A 96 -24.88 -5.96 13.58
CA LYS A 96 -26.27 -5.49 13.64
C LYS A 96 -27.17 -6.18 12.62
N ARG A 97 -26.61 -6.60 11.48
CA ARG A 97 -27.37 -7.08 10.32
C ARG A 97 -27.54 -8.60 10.28
N TYR A 98 -26.52 -9.34 10.71
CA TYR A 98 -26.49 -10.79 10.54
C TYR A 98 -26.63 -11.51 11.87
N GLU A 99 -27.41 -12.60 11.85
CA GLU A 99 -27.50 -13.55 12.95
C GLU A 99 -26.13 -14.17 13.25
N LYS A 100 -25.93 -14.61 14.50
CA LYS A 100 -24.62 -15.13 14.96
C LYS A 100 -24.15 -16.35 14.18
N GLU A 101 -25.10 -17.13 13.66
CA GLU A 101 -24.88 -18.33 12.88
C GLU A 101 -24.42 -18.01 11.45
N VAL A 102 -24.88 -16.88 10.89
CA VAL A 102 -24.58 -16.44 9.53
C VAL A 102 -23.34 -15.54 9.48
N LEU A 103 -23.10 -14.78 10.54
CA LEU A 103 -22.04 -13.77 10.64
C LEU A 103 -20.65 -14.30 10.26
N PRO A 104 -20.15 -15.46 10.79
CA PRO A 104 -18.82 -15.96 10.43
C PRO A 104 -18.67 -16.23 8.93
N THR A 105 -19.68 -16.86 8.32
CA THR A 105 -19.69 -17.17 6.88
C THR A 105 -19.73 -15.91 6.04
N MET A 106 -20.50 -14.90 6.47
CA MET A 106 -20.55 -13.60 5.80
C MET A 106 -19.19 -12.90 5.85
N LEU A 107 -18.56 -12.83 7.03
CA LEU A 107 -17.26 -12.18 7.19
C LEU A 107 -16.17 -12.87 6.37
N LEU A 108 -16.16 -14.21 6.34
CA LEU A 108 -15.22 -14.97 5.52
C LEU A 108 -15.48 -14.74 4.02
N SER A 109 -16.74 -14.72 3.60
CA SER A 109 -17.12 -14.42 2.21
C SER A 109 -16.63 -13.02 1.80
N ALA A 110 -16.87 -12.01 2.65
CA ALA A 110 -16.42 -10.64 2.42
C ALA A 110 -14.89 -10.52 2.31
N TYR A 111 -14.14 -11.28 3.12
CA TYR A 111 -12.69 -11.38 3.00
C TYR A 111 -12.25 -12.02 1.68
N THR A 112 -12.88 -13.13 1.27
CA THR A 112 -12.48 -13.89 0.07
C THR A 112 -12.76 -13.17 -1.25
N HIS A 113 -13.79 -12.32 -1.32
CA HIS A 113 -14.22 -11.65 -2.57
C HIS A 113 -13.45 -10.34 -2.88
N ARG A 114 -12.30 -10.15 -2.23
CA ARG A 114 -11.41 -8.98 -2.18
C ARG A 114 -11.78 -7.95 -1.13
N CYS A 115 -10.75 -7.51 -0.41
CA CYS A 115 -10.81 -6.47 0.60
C CYS A 115 -11.30 -5.12 0.07
N LEU A 116 -11.27 -4.93 -1.25
CA LEU A 116 -11.93 -3.82 -1.95
C LEU A 116 -13.42 -3.68 -1.63
N PHE A 117 -14.14 -4.78 -1.40
CA PHE A 117 -15.55 -4.72 -1.00
C PHE A 117 -15.73 -3.98 0.33
N MET A 118 -14.73 -4.08 1.22
CA MET A 118 -14.74 -3.44 2.53
C MET A 118 -14.44 -1.94 2.43
N ASN A 119 -13.56 -1.51 1.52
CA ASN A 119 -13.15 -0.09 1.40
C ASN A 119 -14.12 0.83 0.65
N GLY A 120 -14.93 0.31 -0.27
CA GLY A 120 -15.62 1.16 -1.27
C GLY A 120 -17.10 1.44 -1.03
N TYR A 121 -17.86 0.44 -0.56
CA TYR A 121 -19.32 0.54 -0.50
C TYR A 121 -19.85 0.47 0.94
N GLU A 122 -19.14 -0.25 1.80
CA GLU A 122 -19.50 -0.44 3.20
C GLU A 122 -18.70 0.53 4.10
N ALA A 123 -17.37 0.71 3.99
CA ALA A 123 -16.63 1.52 4.98
C ALA A 123 -16.71 3.06 4.87
N GLY A 124 -17.49 3.63 3.93
CA GLY A 124 -17.70 5.08 3.84
C GLY A 124 -18.49 5.65 5.04
N ARG A 125 -18.09 6.83 5.55
CA ARG A 125 -18.84 7.50 6.63
C ARG A 125 -20.29 7.79 6.21
N GLN A 126 -21.21 7.38 7.09
CA GLN A 126 -22.67 7.52 7.03
C GLN A 126 -23.32 7.04 5.72
N PHE A 127 -23.35 5.73 5.53
CA PHE A 127 -24.43 5.11 4.77
C PHE A 127 -25.53 4.67 5.76
N ASN A 128 -26.54 5.54 5.95
CA ASN A 128 -27.82 5.12 6.54
C ASN A 128 -28.57 4.28 5.50
N SER A 129 -28.08 3.08 5.21
CA SER A 129 -28.99 2.06 4.70
C SER A 129 -29.38 1.19 5.87
N GLU A 130 -30.55 1.48 6.44
CA GLU A 130 -31.34 0.37 6.96
C GLU A 130 -31.31 -0.76 5.92
N PRO A 131 -31.15 -2.03 6.33
CA PRO A 131 -31.18 -3.13 5.38
C PRO A 131 -32.43 -2.99 4.51
N PRO A 132 -32.35 -3.14 3.18
CA PRO A 132 -33.57 -3.18 2.37
C PRO A 132 -34.48 -4.26 2.96
N THR A 133 -35.71 -3.87 3.29
CA THR A 133 -36.74 -4.80 3.72
C THR A 133 -37.01 -5.79 2.59
N ILE A 134 -36.95 -7.08 2.92
CA ILE A 134 -37.25 -8.19 2.01
C ILE A 134 -38.76 -8.37 1.92
#